data_AF-A0A419DPG1-F1
#
_entry.id   AF-A0A419DPG1-F1
#
_cell.length_a   1.000
_cell.length_b   1.000
_cell.length_c   1.000
_cell.angle_alpha   90.00
_cell.angle_beta   90.00
_cell.angle_gamma   90.00
#
_symmetry.space_group_name_H-M   'P 1'
#
loop_
_entity.id
_entity.type
_entity.pdbx_description
1 polymer ?
#
loop_
_entity_poly.entity_id
_entity_poly.type
_entity_poly.pdbx_seq_one_letter_code
_entity_poly.pdbx_strand_id
1 'polypeptide(L)' 'MILFAETDLAVGYKERTASGVFVTIETMDSRTITLVAPATATDAICDELFVTGIEQLFSMTKNKAAIPVA' A
#
# COMPACT_ATOMS: atom_id res chain seq x y z
N MET A 1 9.83 -0.14 11.56
CA MET A 1 9.46 0.51 10.28
C MET A 1 10.58 1.42 9.74
N ILE A 2 10.81 1.38 8.42
CA ILE A 2 11.80 2.18 7.67
C ILE A 2 11.11 2.83 6.47
N LEU A 3 11.29 4.13 6.25
CA LEU A 3 10.82 4.82 5.06
C LEU A 3 11.58 4.32 3.82
N PHE A 4 10.88 3.96 2.75
CA PHE A 4 11.51 3.49 1.50
C PHE A 4 11.00 4.20 0.23
N ALA A 5 9.80 4.78 0.26
CA ALA A 5 9.22 5.51 -0.85
C ALA A 5 8.52 6.78 -0.34
N GLU A 6 8.64 7.88 -1.06
CA GLU A 6 7.93 9.13 -0.79
C GLU A 6 7.55 9.77 -2.12
N THR A 7 6.31 10.22 -2.21
CA THR A 7 5.74 10.87 -3.39
C THR A 7 4.87 12.04 -2.94
N ASP A 8 4.46 12.89 -3.87
CA ASP A 8 3.56 14.01 -3.59
C ASP A 8 2.18 13.56 -3.04
N LEU A 9 1.81 12.29 -3.25
CA LEU A 9 0.50 11.74 -2.87
C LEU A 9 0.54 10.93 -1.57
N ALA A 10 1.67 10.27 -1.31
CA ALA A 10 1.78 9.29 -0.23
C ALA A 10 3.23 8.93 0.10
N VAL A 11 3.41 8.41 1.32
CA VAL A 11 4.64 7.92 1.90
C VAL A 11 4.54 6.42 2.16
N GLY A 12 5.63 5.69 1.93
CA GLY A 12 5.73 4.24 2.03
C GLY A 12 6.75 3.80 3.06
N TYR A 13 6.30 3.04 4.05
CA TYR A 13 7.10 2.45 5.11
C TYR A 13 7.17 0.94 4.93
N LYS A 14 8.35 0.37 5.12
CA LYS A 14 8.55 -1.09 5.15
C LYS A 14 8.94 -1.56 6.55
N GLU A 15 8.47 -2.73 6.92
CA GLU A 15 8.88 -3.45 8.12
C GLU A 15 9.03 -4.93 7.80
N ARG A 16 10.26 -5.44 7.93
CA ARG A 16 10.54 -6.87 7.75
C ARG A 16 10.57 -7.54 9.12
N THR A 17 9.79 -8.59 9.26
CA THR A 17 9.73 -9.46 10.45
C THR A 17 9.95 -10.92 10.03
N ALA A 18 10.02 -11.82 11.01
CA ALA A 18 10.04 -13.26 10.74
C ALA A 18 8.76 -13.76 10.04
N SER A 19 7.65 -13.04 10.18
CA SER A 19 6.35 -13.42 9.62
C SER A 19 6.12 -12.89 8.20
N GLY A 20 6.82 -11.83 7.79
CA GLY A 20 6.60 -11.20 6.50
C GLY A 20 7.26 -9.84 6.33
N VAL A 21 7.10 -9.28 5.14
CA VAL A 21 7.40 -7.89 4.81
C VAL A 21 6.09 -7.12 4.79
N PHE A 22 5.95 -6.19 5.72
CA PHE A 22 4.80 -5.30 5.85
C PHE A 22 5.14 -3.99 5.16
N VAL A 23 4.28 -3.57 4.24
CA VAL A 23 4.38 -2.30 3.53
C VAL A 23 3.18 -1.46 3.90
N THR A 24 3.42 -0.41 4.68
CA THR A 24 2.41 0.55 5.10
C THR A 24 2.53 1.80 4.24
N ILE A 25 1.41 2.21 3.64
CA ILE A 25 1.32 3.37 2.76
C ILE A 25 0.38 4.35 3.43
N GLU A 26 0.86 5.56 3.64
CA GLU A 26 0.13 6.67 4.26
C GLU A 26 -0.01 7.80 3.25
N THR A 27 -1.24 8.23 2.97
CA THR A 27 -1.50 9.36 2.06
C THR A 27 -1.48 10.69 2.80
N MET A 28 -1.29 11.79 2.07
CA MET A 28 -1.35 13.14 2.64
C MET A 28 -2.70 13.48 3.29
N ASP A 29 -3.78 12.84 2.85
CA ASP A 29 -5.11 12.96 3.46
C ASP A 29 -5.35 11.96 4.62
N SER A 30 -4.28 11.43 5.20
CA SER A 30 -4.27 10.53 6.37
C SER A 30 -4.97 9.19 6.15
N ARG A 31 -5.15 8.74 4.90
CA ARG A 31 -5.59 7.36 4.63
C ARG A 31 -4.38 6.44 4.72
N THR A 32 -4.57 5.28 5.33
CA THR A 32 -3.51 4.30 5.49
C THR A 32 -3.95 2.94 4.96
N ILE A 33 -3.07 2.25 4.25
CA ILE A 33 -3.23 0.84 3.88
C ILE A 33 -1.96 0.08 4.23
N THR A 34 -2.09 -1.17 4.68
CA THR A 34 -0.95 -2.05 4.91
C THR A 34 -1.11 -3.29 4.07
N LEU A 35 -0.11 -3.58 3.24
CA LEU A 35 -0.01 -4.80 2.45
C LEU A 35 1.10 -5.69 3.00
N VAL A 36 0.96 -6.99 2.83
CA VAL A 36 1.89 -7.97 3.40
C VAL A 36 2.39 -8.89 2.29
N ALA A 37 3.70 -9.03 2.20
CA ALA A 37 4.38 -10.04 1.41
C ALA A 37 5.03 -11.12 2.32
N PRO A 38 5.25 -12.33 1.79
CA PRO A 38 6.00 -13.37 2.50
C PRO A 38 7.39 -12.92 2.94
N ALA A 39 7.91 -13.49 4.02
CA ALA A 39 9.24 -13.15 4.55
C ALA A 39 10.39 -13.48 3.59
N THR A 40 10.16 -14.39 2.64
CA THR A 40 11.10 -14.80 1.58
C THR A 40 11.12 -13.84 0.39
N ALA A 41 10.22 -12.86 0.34
CA ALA A 41 10.14 -11.92 -0.76
C ALA A 41 11.35 -10.97 -0.79
N THR A 42 11.81 -10.66 -2.00
CA THR A 42 12.94 -9.75 -2.23
C THR A 42 12.53 -8.30 -1.98
N ASP A 43 13.49 -7.39 -1.83
CA ASP A 43 13.20 -5.98 -1.58
C ASP A 43 12.40 -5.30 -2.70
N ALA A 44 12.51 -5.79 -3.95
CA ALA A 44 11.72 -5.31 -5.09
C ALA A 44 10.20 -5.45 -4.88
N ILE A 45 9.76 -6.39 -4.03
CA ILE A 45 8.33 -6.54 -3.70
C ILE A 45 7.76 -5.27 -3.04
N CYS A 46 8.60 -4.48 -2.36
CA CYS A 46 8.13 -3.28 -1.66
C CYS A 46 7.61 -2.25 -2.64
N ASP A 47 8.24 -2.12 -3.81
CA ASP A 47 7.83 -1.18 -4.86
C ASP A 47 6.52 -1.62 -5.52
N GLU A 48 6.38 -2.91 -5.80
CA GLU A 48 5.12 -3.49 -6.33
C GLU A 48 3.96 -3.32 -5.36
N LEU A 49 4.20 -3.59 -4.06
CA LEU A 49 3.21 -3.36 -3.01
C LEU A 49 2.88 -1.88 -2.86
N PHE A 50 3.87 -1.00 -2.98
CA PHE A 50 3.65 0.45 -2.94
C PHE A 50 2.69 0.89 -4.05
N VAL A 51 2.99 0.55 -5.30
CA VAL A 51 2.13 0.87 -6.46
C VAL A 51 0.73 0.29 -6.29
N THR A 52 0.64 -0.98 -5.90
CA THR A 52 -0.65 -1.67 -5.68
C THR A 52 -1.49 -0.96 -4.62
N GLY A 53 -0.89 -0.55 -3.50
CA GLY A 53 -1.62 0.12 -2.43
C GLY A 53 -2.07 1.53 -2.81
N ILE A 54 -1.27 2.27 -3.57
CA ILE A 54 -1.68 3.55 -4.18
C ILE A 54 -2.88 3.31 -5.11
N GLU A 55 -2.80 2.34 -6.00
CA GLU A 55 -3.93 2.00 -6.88
C GLU A 55 -5.18 1.66 -6.08
N GLN A 56 -5.10 0.87 -5.01
CA GLN A 56 -6.27 0.54 -4.18
C GLN A 56 -6.86 1.78 -3.48
N LEU A 57 -6.01 2.62 -2.89
CA LEU A 57 -6.43 3.83 -2.19
C LEU A 57 -7.12 4.84 -3.13
N PHE A 58 -6.60 5.01 -4.35
CA PHE A 58 -7.11 5.97 -5.32
C PHE A 58 -8.15 5.38 -6.30
N SER A 59 -8.23 4.05 -6.43
CA SER A 59 -9.28 3.35 -7.19
C SER A 59 -10.62 3.36 -6.44
N MET A 60 -10.63 3.30 -5.10
CA MET A 60 -11.86 3.46 -4.32
C MET A 60 -12.55 4.82 -4.54
N THR A 61 -11.81 5.86 -4.93
CA THR A 61 -12.39 7.16 -5.32
C THR A 61 -13.19 7.11 -6.63
N LYS A 62 -12.99 6.10 -7.48
CA LYS A 62 -13.77 5.90 -8.72
C LYS A 62 -15.01 5.01 -8.53
N ASN A 63 -15.16 4.32 -7.39
CA ASN A 63 -16.23 3.34 -7.20
C ASN A 63 -17.32 3.81 -6.22
N LYS A 64 -17.76 5.08 -6.33
CA LYS A 64 -19.00 5.56 -5.68
C LYS A 64 -20.25 5.37 -6.55
N ALA A 65 -20.17 4.72 -7.71
CA ALA A 65 -21.28 4.66 -8.66
C ALA A 65 -21.48 3.30 -9.34
N ALA A 66 -21.49 2.19 -8.59
CA ALA A 66 -22.05 0.93 -9.11
C ALA A 66 -22.41 -0.02 -7.97
N ILE A 67 -23.48 0.26 -7.25
CA ILE A 67 -24.25 -0.80 -6.58
C ILE A 67 -25.31 -1.24 -7.60
N PRO A 68 -25.20 -2.41 -8.26
CA PRO A 68 -26.35 -2.99 -8.92
C PRO A 68 -27.25 -3.53 -7.81
N VAL A 69 -28.36 -2.83 -7.56
CA VAL A 69 -29.49 -3.40 -6.84
C VAL A 69 -30.09 -4.48 -7.74
N ALA A 70 -30.10 -5.71 -7.23
CA ALA A 70 -30.79 -6.86 -7.82
C ALA A 70 -32.30 -6.76 -7.60
#